data_AF-A0A7S1HB80-F1
#
_entry.id   AF-A0A7S1HB80-F1
#
_cell.length_a   1.000
_cell.length_b   1.000
_cell.length_c   1.000
_cell.angle_alpha   90.00
_cell.angle_beta   90.00
_cell.angle_gamma   90.00
#
_symmetry.space_group_name_H-M   'P 1'
#
loop_
_entity.id
_entity.type
_entity.pdbx_description
1 polymer ?
#
loop_
_entity_poly.entity_id
_entity_poly.type
_entity_poly.pdbx_seq_one_letter_code
_entity_poly.pdbx_strand_id
1 'polypeptide(L)'
;SIATDAEFTEQEETVLTCLRETMSDSHPDAHAIRCRITLAVLDSPVNLPWDIRNEAACYFTKLRHVRAVCRLSEREEEVLVSGAMLFNRMLRVVEKACV
;
A
#
# COMPACT_ATOMS: atom_id res chain seq x y z
N SER A 1 27.09 -1.40 0.17
CA SER A 1 25.88 -1.59 -0.65
C SER A 1 25.46 -3.04 -0.47
N ILE A 2 24.39 -3.30 0.27
CA ILE A 2 23.84 -4.65 0.42
C ILE A 2 22.34 -4.49 0.19
N ALA A 3 21.95 -4.53 -1.07
CA ALA A 3 20.60 -4.88 -1.47
C ALA A 3 20.66 -6.36 -1.83
N THR A 4 20.37 -7.22 -0.85
CA THR A 4 20.07 -8.62 -1.14
C THR A 4 18.58 -8.67 -1.40
N ASP A 5 18.21 -8.73 -2.69
CA ASP A 5 16.88 -9.18 -3.11
C ASP A 5 16.74 -10.63 -2.64
N ALA A 6 16.31 -10.80 -1.39
CA ALA A 6 15.95 -12.09 -0.83
C ALA A 6 14.48 -12.33 -1.12
N GLU A 7 14.16 -13.50 -1.67
CA GLU A 7 12.78 -13.96 -1.78
C GLU A 7 12.14 -14.01 -0.38
N PHE A 8 10.84 -13.72 -0.31
CA PHE A 8 10.11 -13.77 0.94
C PHE A 8 10.18 -15.17 1.55
N THR A 9 10.39 -15.21 2.86
CA THR A 9 10.28 -16.44 3.64
C THR A 9 8.81 -16.89 3.71
N GLU A 10 8.56 -18.19 3.89
CA GLU A 10 7.20 -18.76 3.99
C GLU A 10 6.33 -18.05 5.04
N GLN A 11 6.95 -17.53 6.10
CA GLN A 11 6.29 -16.80 7.17
C GLN A 11 5.78 -15.43 6.70
N GLU A 12 6.54 -14.73 5.86
CA GLU A 12 6.17 -13.40 5.35
C GLU A 12 5.04 -13.50 4.33
N GLU A 13 5.05 -14.55 3.49
CA GLU A 13 3.94 -14.85 2.58
C GLU A 13 2.64 -15.20 3.34
N THR A 14 2.77 -15.90 4.47
CA THR A 14 1.64 -16.18 5.37
C THR A 14 1.03 -14.89 5.93
N VAL A 15 1.86 -13.93 6.35
CA VAL A 15 1.38 -12.63 6.86
C VAL A 15 0.61 -11.87 5.77
N LEU A 16 1.11 -11.86 4.53
CA LEU A 16 0.40 -11.24 3.39
C LEU A 16 -0.94 -11.91 3.10
N THR A 17 -1.00 -13.23 3.24
CA THR A 17 -2.25 -13.99 3.11
C THR A 17 -3.26 -13.58 4.19
N CYS A 18 -2.83 -13.45 5.45
CA CYS A 18 -3.70 -12.95 6.52
C CYS A 18 -4.16 -11.51 6.29
N LEU A 19 -3.31 -10.65 5.74
CA LEU A 19 -3.68 -9.27 5.39
C LEU A 19 -4.77 -9.22 4.32
N ARG A 20 -4.78 -10.17 3.38
CA ARG A 20 -5.82 -10.27 2.34
C ARG A 20 -7.22 -10.49 2.93
N GLU A 21 -7.33 -11.26 4.00
CA GLU A 21 -8.62 -11.51 4.68
C GLU A 21 -9.24 -10.23 5.26
N THR A 22 -8.42 -9.20 5.53
CA THR A 22 -8.86 -7.90 6.06
C THR A 22 -9.46 -6.97 4.99
N MET A 23 -9.45 -7.36 3.70
CA MET A 23 -9.94 -6.50 2.61
C MET A 23 -11.45 -6.22 2.67
N SER A 24 -12.21 -7.05 3.39
CA SER A 24 -13.64 -6.80 3.64
C SER A 24 -13.88 -5.67 4.66
N ASP A 25 -12.86 -5.28 5.43
CA ASP A 25 -12.96 -4.22 6.43
C ASP A 25 -12.89 -2.83 5.77
N SER A 26 -14.06 -2.18 5.72
CA SER A 26 -14.25 -0.83 5.18
C SER A 26 -14.18 0.28 6.24
N HIS A 27 -13.73 -0.03 7.46
CA HIS A 27 -13.57 0.96 8.52
C HIS A 27 -12.54 2.05 8.12
N PRO A 28 -12.76 3.34 8.45
CA PRO A 28 -11.82 4.42 8.15
C PRO A 28 -10.39 4.13 8.61
N ASP A 29 -10.23 3.62 9.83
CA ASP A 29 -8.92 3.24 10.37
C ASP A 29 -8.28 2.08 9.61
N ALA A 30 -9.06 1.14 9.06
CA ALA A 30 -8.53 0.02 8.30
C ALA A 30 -7.85 0.50 7.02
N HIS A 31 -8.46 1.47 6.31
CA HIS A 31 -7.84 2.14 5.17
C HIS A 31 -6.54 2.85 5.57
N ALA A 32 -6.52 3.52 6.72
CA ALA A 32 -5.32 4.21 7.22
C ALA A 32 -4.16 3.22 7.51
N ILE A 33 -4.47 2.09 8.14
CA ILE A 33 -3.48 1.03 8.41
C ILE A 33 -2.97 0.41 7.12
N ARG A 34 -3.84 0.11 6.15
CA ARG A 34 -3.42 -0.42 4.83
C ARG A 34 -2.54 0.56 4.07
N CYS A 35 -2.83 1.86 4.14
CA CYS A 35 -1.96 2.90 3.59
C CYS A 35 -0.60 2.93 4.32
N ARG A 36 -0.57 2.78 5.64
CA ARG A 36 0.68 2.75 6.41
C ARG A 36 1.53 1.51 6.09
N ILE A 37 0.90 0.34 5.96
CA ILE A 37 1.58 -0.88 5.50
C ILE A 37 2.15 -0.66 4.09
N THR A 38 1.36 -0.01 3.21
CA THR A 38 1.82 0.33 1.86
C THR A 38 3.09 1.17 1.88
N LEU A 39 3.15 2.19 2.73
CA LEU A 39 4.33 3.03 2.89
C LEU A 39 5.54 2.24 3.42
N ALA A 40 5.31 1.28 4.34
CA ALA A 40 6.36 0.46 4.91
C ALA A 40 7.00 -0.51 3.90
N VAL A 41 6.22 -0.96 2.90
CA VAL A 41 6.70 -1.89 1.86
C VAL A 41 6.92 -1.22 0.49
N LEU A 42 6.84 0.10 0.41
CA LEU A 42 6.86 0.84 -0.86
C LEU A 42 8.14 0.59 -1.68
N ASP A 43 9.28 0.48 -0.99
CA ASP A 43 10.59 0.21 -1.60
C ASP A 43 10.95 -1.28 -1.63
N SER A 44 9.98 -2.15 -1.32
CA SER A 44 10.14 -3.60 -1.32
C SER A 44 9.44 -4.20 -2.54
N PRO A 45 9.94 -5.30 -3.13
CA PRO A 45 9.26 -6.00 -4.24
C PRO A 45 7.98 -6.75 -3.81
N VAL A 46 7.27 -6.27 -2.77
CA VAL A 46 6.04 -6.87 -2.25
C VAL A 46 4.86 -6.55 -3.14
N ASN A 47 4.11 -7.59 -3.50
CA ASN A 47 2.76 -7.42 -4.05
C ASN A 47 1.76 -7.35 -2.91
N LEU A 48 1.18 -6.18 -2.69
CA LEU A 48 0.10 -6.00 -1.71
C LEU A 48 -1.23 -6.55 -2.25
N PRO A 49 -2.10 -7.07 -1.38
CA PRO A 49 -3.37 -7.64 -1.81
C PRO A 49 -4.43 -6.59 -2.21
N TRP A 50 -4.21 -5.30 -1.93
CA TRP A 50 -5.15 -4.20 -2.23
C TRP A 50 -4.58 -3.21 -3.25
N ASP A 51 -5.47 -2.51 -3.97
CA ASP A 51 -5.08 -1.38 -4.82
C ASP A 51 -4.78 -0.15 -3.95
N ILE A 52 -3.51 0.26 -3.94
CA ILE A 52 -2.99 1.42 -3.21
C ILE A 52 -3.81 2.68 -3.52
N ARG A 53 -4.23 2.88 -4.78
CA ARG A 53 -5.00 4.06 -5.20
C ARG A 53 -6.38 4.06 -4.55
N ASN A 54 -7.03 2.90 -4.52
CA ASN A 54 -8.34 2.76 -3.90
C ASN A 54 -8.26 2.99 -2.39
N GLU A 55 -7.25 2.42 -1.73
CA GLU A 55 -7.04 2.63 -0.29
C GLU A 55 -6.73 4.09 0.04
N ALA A 56 -5.87 4.76 -0.74
CA ALA A 56 -5.59 6.18 -0.58
C ALA A 56 -6.84 7.04 -0.77
N ALA A 57 -7.63 6.79 -1.82
CA ALA A 57 -8.87 7.52 -2.07
C ALA A 57 -9.88 7.33 -0.92
N CYS A 58 -10.03 6.10 -0.43
CA CYS A 58 -10.91 5.79 0.70
C CYS A 58 -10.42 6.45 2.00
N TYR A 59 -9.11 6.45 2.25
CA TYR A 59 -8.48 7.14 3.38
C TYR A 59 -8.78 8.65 3.35
N PHE A 60 -8.48 9.35 2.26
CA PHE A 60 -8.73 10.79 2.15
C PHE A 60 -10.22 11.14 2.24
N THR A 61 -11.08 10.33 1.63
CA THR A 61 -12.54 10.54 1.69
C THR A 61 -13.08 10.38 3.12
N LYS A 62 -12.49 9.47 3.89
CA LYS A 62 -12.91 9.16 5.27
C LYS A 62 -12.03 9.82 6.34
N LEU A 63 -11.10 10.71 5.98
CA LEU A 63 -10.05 11.24 6.86
C LEU A 63 -10.59 11.81 8.18
N ARG A 64 -11.72 12.52 8.12
CA ARG A 64 -12.40 13.07 9.31
C ARG A 64 -12.87 12.02 10.32
N HIS A 65 -13.05 10.78 9.88
CA HIS A 65 -13.49 9.63 10.69
C HIS A 65 -12.32 8.73 11.12
N VAL A 66 -11.10 9.00 10.64
CA VAL A 66 -9.89 8.28 11.04
C VAL A 66 -9.47 8.78 12.42
N ARG A 67 -9.23 7.86 13.35
CA ARG A 67 -8.71 8.15 14.69
C ARG A 67 -7.34 8.79 14.59
N ALA A 68 -7.04 9.74 15.48
CA ALA A 68 -5.77 10.47 15.47
C ALA A 68 -4.54 9.54 15.48
N VAL A 69 -4.60 8.43 16.22
CA VAL A 69 -3.51 7.43 16.30
C VAL A 69 -3.28 6.68 14.98
N CYS A 70 -4.30 6.63 14.12
CA CYS A 70 -4.25 5.94 12.84
C CYS A 70 -3.93 6.90 11.67
N ARG A 71 -4.04 8.22 11.86
CA ARG A 71 -3.76 9.20 10.80
C ARG A 71 -2.30 9.16 10.36
N LEU A 72 -2.11 9.30 9.06
CA LEU A 72 -0.79 9.50 8.48
C LEU A 72 -0.34 10.93 8.78
N SER A 73 0.96 11.11 8.95
CA SER A 73 1.59 12.43 8.92
C SER A 73 1.51 13.03 7.52
N GLU A 74 1.60 14.35 7.41
CA GLU A 74 1.57 15.06 6.12
C GLU A 74 2.62 14.51 5.13
N ARG A 75 3.82 14.18 5.62
CA ARG A 75 4.88 13.58 4.81
C ARG A 75 4.51 12.18 4.32
N GLU A 76 3.89 11.36 5.15
CA GLU A 76 3.40 10.03 4.75
C GLU A 76 2.29 10.15 3.69
N GLU A 77 1.40 11.14 3.82
CA GLU A 77 0.35 11.41 2.82
C GLU A 77 0.95 11.87 1.48
N GLU A 78 1.96 12.73 1.49
CA GLU A 78 2.68 13.16 0.28
C GLU A 78 3.33 11.99 -0.46
N VAL A 79 4.02 11.11 0.29
CA VAL A 79 4.63 9.90 -0.27
C VAL A 79 3.57 8.95 -0.80
N LEU A 80 2.45 8.77 -0.10
CA LEU A 80 1.35 7.91 -0.53
C LEU A 80 0.76 8.39 -1.87
N VAL A 81 0.50 9.68 -2.00
CA VAL A 81 -0.02 10.28 -3.24
C VAL A 81 0.99 10.14 -4.37
N SER A 82 2.27 10.42 -4.10
CA SER A 82 3.35 10.29 -5.09
C SER A 82 3.50 8.84 -5.57
N GLY A 83 3.50 7.87 -4.65
CA GLY A 83 3.55 6.44 -4.95
C GLY A 83 2.32 5.97 -5.75
N ALA A 84 1.13 6.38 -5.35
CA ALA A 84 -0.12 6.08 -6.05
C ALA A 84 -0.12 6.62 -7.51
N MET A 85 0.52 7.77 -7.76
CA MET A 85 0.69 8.31 -9.11
C MET A 85 1.75 7.54 -9.92
N LEU A 86 2.83 7.05 -9.31
CA LEU A 86 3.87 6.27 -9.99
C LEU A 86 3.37 4.91 -10.49
N PHE A 87 2.46 4.25 -9.77
CA PHE A 87 1.83 3.01 -10.24
C PHE A 87 1.08 3.18 -11.58
N ASN A 88 0.55 4.37 -11.91
CA ASN A 88 -0.03 4.67 -13.23
C ASN A 88 1.02 4.68 -14.35
N ARG A 89 2.28 5.04 -14.04
CA ARG A 89 3.37 5.07 -15.03
C ARG A 89 3.96 3.69 -15.26
N MET A 90 4.09 2.89 -14.20
CA MET A 90 4.68 1.54 -14.29
C MET A 90 3.75 0.56 -15.02
N LEU A 91 2.43 0.60 -14.78
CA LEU A 91 1.46 -0.20 -15.56
C LEU A 91 1.50 0.13 -17.06
N ARG A 92 1.66 1.40 -17.44
CA ARG A 92 1.81 1.79 -18.86
C ARG A 92 3.12 1.32 -19.49
N VAL A 93 4.18 1.15 -18.71
CA VAL A 93 5.47 0.64 -19.20
C VAL A 93 5.41 -0.89 -19.34
N VAL A 94 4.80 -1.59 -18.37
CA VAL A 94 4.63 -3.04 -18.43
C VAL A 94 3.64 -3.45 -19.53
N GLU A 95 2.53 -2.74 -19.73
CA GLU A 95 1.62 -2.98 -20.87
C GLU A 95 2.27 -2.74 -22.23
N LYS A 96 3.24 -1.82 -22.32
CA LYS A 96 3.99 -1.56 -23.57
C LYS A 96 5.17 -2.49 -23.78
N ALA A 97 5.63 -3.19 -22.75
CA ALA A 97 6.75 -4.14 -22.82
C ALA A 97 6.30 -5.58 -23.15
N CYS A 98 4.99 -5.86 -23.12
CA CYS A 98 4.39 -7.17 -23.40
C CYS A 98 3.77 -7.30 -24.80
N VAL A 99 4.23 -6.51 -25.79
CA VAL A 99 3.83 -6.62 -27.20
C VAL A 99 5.03 -6.89 -28.09
#